data_AF-A0A258K297-F1
#
_entry.id   AF-A0A258K297-F1
#
_cell.length_a   1.000
_cell.length_b   1.000
_cell.length_c   1.000
_cell.angle_alpha   90.00
_cell.angle_beta   90.00
_cell.angle_gamma   90.00
#
_symmetry.space_group_name_H-M   'P 1'
#
loop_
_entity.id
_entity.type
_entity.pdbx_description
1 polymer ?
#
loop_
_entity_poly.entity_id
_entity_poly.type
_entity_poly.pdbx_seq_one_letter_code
_entity_poly.pdbx_strand_id
1 'polypeptide(L)'
;MDADSLIADFELLDDWEDRYRFVIELGRALPPFPEAERTEANKVQGCASQVWLTSRTRAGDAGMVLDFQGDSDAHIVRGLVAVLLMLVSGKSPRAILETDALALFRRIGLEGHLTPQRSNGLASMVKRIRADAEAALQRG
;
A
#
# COMPACT_ATOMS: atom_id res chain seq x y z
N MET A 1 -1.09 12.98 5.46
CA MET A 1 0.13 12.37 6.04
C MET A 1 0.96 11.86 4.90
N ASP A 2 2.23 12.24 4.85
CA ASP A 2 3.21 11.73 3.89
C ASP A 2 4.05 10.60 4.52
N ALA A 3 4.96 10.02 3.74
CA ALA A 3 5.76 8.88 4.19
C ALA A 3 6.72 9.24 5.34
N ASP A 4 7.24 10.47 5.38
CA ASP A 4 8.15 10.91 6.44
C ASP A 4 7.42 11.09 7.77
N SER A 5 6.22 11.68 7.73
CA SER A 5 5.34 11.77 8.91
C SER A 5 4.96 10.39 9.43
N LEU A 6 4.65 9.44 8.53
CA LEU A 6 4.34 8.06 8.90
C LEU A 6 5.49 7.39 9.64
N ILE A 7 6.72 7.54 9.13
CA ILE A 7 7.91 6.98 9.78
C ILE A 7 8.08 7.58 11.18
N ALA A 8 7.98 8.91 11.30
CA ALA A 8 8.09 9.60 12.58
C ALA A 8 7.05 9.09 13.59
N ASP A 9 5.80 8.91 13.17
CA ASP A 9 4.75 8.35 14.04
C ASP A 9 5.10 6.94 14.51
N PHE A 10 5.60 6.06 13.63
CA PHE A 10 6.03 4.70 14.01
C PHE A 10 7.27 4.68 14.93
N GLU A 11 8.19 5.63 14.77
CA GLU A 11 9.39 5.77 15.61
C GLU A 11 9.03 6.19 17.05
N LEU A 12 7.85 6.77 17.28
CA LEU A 12 7.32 7.11 18.61
C LEU A 12 6.62 5.94 19.32
N LEU A 13 6.37 4.82 18.62
CA LEU A 13 5.66 3.65 19.18
C LEU A 13 6.67 2.61 19.69
N ASP A 14 6.69 2.43 21.01
CA ASP A 14 7.65 1.58 21.72
C ASP A 14 7.35 0.08 21.60
N ASP A 15 6.07 -0.30 21.51
CA ASP A 15 5.65 -1.70 21.48
C ASP A 15 4.87 -2.10 20.21
N TRP A 16 4.78 -3.41 20.01
CA TRP A 16 4.08 -3.99 18.86
C TRP A 16 2.57 -3.77 18.91
N GLU A 17 1.96 -3.72 20.09
CA GLU A 17 0.52 -3.56 20.24
C GLU A 17 0.07 -2.16 19.77
N ASP A 18 0.83 -1.13 20.12
CA ASP A 18 0.67 0.24 19.64
C ASP A 18 0.82 0.33 18.12
N ARG A 19 1.89 -0.24 17.57
CA ARG A 19 2.09 -0.29 16.11
C ARG A 19 0.96 -1.01 15.41
N TYR A 20 0.49 -2.12 15.97
CA TYR A 20 -0.63 -2.89 15.42
C TYR A 20 -1.91 -2.05 15.42
N ARG A 21 -2.24 -1.39 16.54
CA ARG A 21 -3.40 -0.49 16.65
C ARG A 21 -3.33 0.63 15.64
N PHE A 22 -2.17 1.28 15.51
CA PHE A 22 -1.96 2.37 14.57
C PHE A 22 -2.16 1.92 13.11
N VAL A 23 -1.63 0.76 12.72
CA VAL A 23 -1.86 0.17 11.39
C VAL A 23 -3.36 -0.06 11.12
N ILE A 24 -4.11 -0.55 12.12
CA ILE A 24 -5.56 -0.76 12.00
C ILE A 24 -6.29 0.57 11.80
N GLU A 25 -5.89 1.62 12.53
CA GLU A 25 -6.45 2.97 12.39
C GLU A 25 -6.19 3.57 11.00
N LEU A 26 -4.96 3.42 10.48
CA LEU A 26 -4.63 3.81 9.11
C LEU A 26 -5.54 3.10 8.09
N GLY A 27 -5.77 1.80 8.28
CA GLY A 27 -6.69 1.02 7.45
C GLY A 27 -8.14 1.52 7.54
N ARG A 28 -8.63 1.87 8.73
CA ARG A 28 -9.98 2.41 8.95
C ARG A 28 -10.16 3.80 8.33
N ALA A 29 -9.10 4.61 8.31
CA ALA A 29 -9.10 5.94 7.71
C ALA A 29 -9.09 5.92 6.17
N LEU A 30 -8.88 4.76 5.53
CA LEU A 30 -8.98 4.65 4.09
C LEU A 30 -10.40 5.01 3.61
N PRO A 31 -10.52 5.81 2.53
CA PRO A 31 -11.81 6.07 1.90
C PRO A 31 -12.54 4.76 1.55
N PRO A 32 -13.89 4.76 1.54
CA PRO A 32 -14.65 3.61 1.09
C PRO A 32 -14.22 3.18 -0.32
N PHE A 33 -13.89 1.90 -0.46
CA PHE A 33 -13.54 1.35 -1.76
C PHE A 33 -14.81 1.11 -2.58
N PRO A 34 -14.87 1.56 -3.85
CA PRO A 34 -16.09 1.41 -4.65
C PRO A 34 -16.46 -0.05 -4.87
N GLU A 35 -17.71 -0.42 -4.60
CA GLU A 35 -18.16 -1.81 -4.75
C GLU A 35 -18.02 -2.32 -6.19
N ALA A 36 -18.25 -1.45 -7.18
CA ALA A 36 -18.06 -1.76 -8.59
C ALA A 36 -16.60 -2.10 -8.96
N GLU A 37 -15.63 -1.69 -8.13
CA GLU A 37 -14.22 -1.98 -8.32
C GLU A 37 -13.80 -3.29 -7.61
N ARG A 38 -14.68 -3.96 -6.85
CA ARG A 38 -14.42 -5.29 -6.26
C ARG A 38 -14.56 -6.41 -7.30
N THR A 39 -13.72 -6.34 -8.32
CA THR A 39 -13.70 -7.32 -9.43
C THR A 39 -12.51 -8.25 -9.30
N GLU A 40 -12.58 -9.42 -9.94
CA GLU A 40 -11.44 -10.34 -10.00
C GLU A 40 -10.23 -9.72 -10.73
N ALA A 41 -10.44 -8.77 -11.65
CA ALA A 41 -9.37 -8.04 -12.31
C ALA A 41 -8.60 -7.10 -11.34
N ASN A 42 -9.31 -6.50 -10.38
CA ASN A 42 -8.70 -5.62 -9.39
C ASN A 42 -8.15 -6.38 -8.19
N LYS A 43 -8.44 -7.67 -8.05
CA LYS A 43 -8.01 -8.50 -6.94
C LYS A 43 -6.50 -8.78 -6.97
N VAL A 44 -5.85 -8.70 -5.82
CA VAL A 44 -4.44 -9.02 -5.66
C VAL A 44 -4.30 -10.52 -5.36
N GLN A 45 -3.64 -11.24 -6.25
CA GLN A 45 -3.45 -12.68 -6.11
C GLN A 45 -2.32 -13.01 -5.12
N GLY A 46 -2.45 -14.13 -4.40
CA GLY A 46 -1.45 -14.58 -3.42
C GLY A 46 -1.60 -13.98 -2.01
N CYS A 47 -2.60 -13.13 -1.79
CA CYS A 47 -3.03 -12.75 -0.45
C CYS A 47 -3.97 -13.82 0.12
N ALA A 48 -3.86 -14.10 1.41
CA ALA A 48 -4.77 -15.01 2.09
C ALA A 48 -6.13 -14.38 2.40
N SER A 49 -6.10 -13.10 2.76
CA SER A 49 -7.28 -12.24 2.79
C SER A 49 -7.57 -11.73 1.38
N GLN A 50 -8.80 -11.32 1.13
CA GLN A 50 -9.15 -10.66 -0.12
C GLN A 50 -8.57 -9.24 -0.09
N VAL A 51 -7.89 -8.86 -1.15
CA VAL A 51 -7.34 -7.52 -1.34
C VAL A 51 -7.69 -7.07 -2.75
N TRP A 52 -8.16 -5.84 -2.88
CA TRP A 52 -8.39 -5.20 -4.18
C TRP A 52 -7.54 -3.94 -4.28
N LEU A 53 -6.97 -3.70 -5.45
CA LEU A 53 -6.24 -2.49 -5.78
C LEU A 53 -6.68 -1.98 -7.15
N THR A 54 -6.88 -0.67 -7.24
CA THR A 54 -7.03 0.06 -8.50
C THR A 54 -5.99 1.15 -8.59
N SER A 55 -5.61 1.49 -9.81
CA SER A 55 -4.73 2.60 -10.10
C SER A 55 -5.32 3.45 -11.22
N ARG A 56 -5.16 4.76 -11.12
CA ARG A 56 -5.58 5.72 -12.14
C ARG A 56 -4.45 6.69 -12.44
N THR A 57 -4.23 6.91 -13.71
CA THR A 57 -3.29 7.91 -14.19
C THR A 57 -3.92 9.29 -14.11
N ARG A 58 -3.18 10.27 -13.60
CA ARG A 58 -3.55 11.69 -13.67
C ARG A 58 -2.36 12.57 -14.05
N ALA A 59 -2.65 13.77 -14.52
CA ALA A 59 -1.66 14.82 -14.65
C ALA A 59 -1.27 15.33 -13.25
N GLY A 60 0.02 15.43 -12.99
CA GLY A 60 0.61 16.15 -11.85
C GLY A 60 1.52 17.28 -12.35
N ASP A 61 2.03 18.09 -11.42
CA ASP A 61 2.76 19.32 -11.72
C ASP A 61 4.03 19.10 -12.54
N ALA A 62 4.71 17.97 -12.31
CA ALA A 62 5.95 17.58 -13.00
C ALA A 62 5.75 16.43 -14.00
N GLY A 63 4.50 16.14 -14.39
CA GLY A 63 4.16 15.09 -15.33
C GLY A 63 3.18 14.06 -14.77
N MET A 64 3.10 12.92 -15.43
CA MET A 64 2.15 11.86 -15.09
C MET A 64 2.43 11.24 -13.71
N VAL A 65 1.37 11.05 -12.92
CA VAL A 65 1.41 10.33 -11.64
C VAL A 65 0.29 9.30 -11.55
N LEU A 66 0.43 8.35 -10.63
CA LEU A 66 -0.56 7.31 -10.35
C LEU A 66 -1.20 7.52 -8.98
N ASP A 67 -2.52 7.55 -8.94
CA ASP A 67 -3.28 7.46 -7.70
C ASP A 67 -3.79 6.03 -7.52
N PHE A 68 -3.65 5.50 -6.32
CA PHE A 68 -4.10 4.16 -5.98
C PHE A 68 -5.25 4.20 -4.97
N GLN A 69 -6.15 3.25 -5.10
CA GLN A 69 -7.14 2.92 -4.08
C GLN A 69 -7.05 1.43 -3.78
N GLY A 70 -7.40 1.04 -2.56
CA GLY A 70 -7.39 -0.36 -2.20
C GLY A 70 -8.14 -0.64 -0.91
N ASP A 71 -8.44 -1.92 -0.73
CA ASP A 71 -9.16 -2.41 0.44
C ASP A 71 -8.83 -3.88 0.72
N SER A 72 -9.17 -4.33 1.92
CA SER A 72 -9.12 -5.74 2.30
C SER A 72 -10.24 -6.10 3.27
N ASP A 73 -10.72 -7.35 3.18
CA ASP A 73 -11.65 -7.94 4.15
C ASP A 73 -11.02 -8.19 5.53
N ALA A 74 -9.67 -8.16 5.63
CA ALA A 74 -8.96 -8.29 6.89
C ALA A 74 -8.42 -6.93 7.36
N HIS A 75 -8.76 -6.52 8.59
CA HIS A 75 -8.38 -5.20 9.13
C HIS A 75 -6.86 -4.92 9.10
N ILE A 76 -6.05 -5.88 9.53
CA ILE A 76 -4.58 -5.71 9.52
C ILE A 76 -4.05 -5.55 8.11
N VAL A 77 -4.57 -6.31 7.14
CA VAL A 77 -4.12 -6.23 5.75
C VAL A 77 -4.59 -4.93 5.11
N ARG A 78 -5.80 -4.46 5.44
CA ARG A 78 -6.29 -3.13 5.05
C ARG A 78 -5.38 -2.01 5.58
N GLY A 79 -4.82 -2.17 6.78
CA GLY A 79 -3.80 -1.27 7.30
C GLY A 79 -2.49 -1.31 6.51
N LEU A 80 -2.00 -2.49 6.13
CA LEU A 80 -0.83 -2.63 5.26
C LEU A 80 -1.06 -2.00 3.87
N VAL A 81 -2.27 -2.14 3.33
CA VAL A 81 -2.70 -1.42 2.11
C VAL A 81 -2.56 0.07 2.33
N ALA A 82 -3.09 0.63 3.42
CA ALA A 82 -3.02 2.06 3.70
C ALA A 82 -1.58 2.61 3.69
N VAL A 83 -0.66 1.90 4.36
CA VAL A 83 0.76 2.28 4.38
C VAL A 83 1.37 2.25 2.97
N LEU A 84 1.07 1.22 2.16
CA LEU A 84 1.53 1.17 0.77
C LEU A 84 0.97 2.32 -0.06
N LEU A 85 -0.33 2.63 0.07
CA LEU A 85 -0.97 3.70 -0.69
C LEU A 85 -0.36 5.07 -0.35
N MET A 86 -0.08 5.34 0.93
CA MET A 86 0.62 6.55 1.36
C MET A 86 2.02 6.68 0.75
N LEU A 87 2.70 5.54 0.58
CA LEU A 87 4.04 5.52 0.03
C LEU A 87 4.07 5.74 -1.50
N VAL A 88 3.04 5.32 -2.24
CA VAL A 88 3.11 5.24 -3.72
C VAL A 88 2.11 6.12 -4.45
N SER A 89 1.00 6.54 -3.83
CA SER A 89 -0.02 7.35 -4.50
C SER A 89 0.48 8.77 -4.76
N GLY A 90 0.08 9.33 -5.90
CA GLY A 90 0.50 10.64 -6.37
C GLY A 90 1.96 10.74 -6.80
N LYS A 91 2.69 9.62 -6.87
CA LYS A 91 4.06 9.58 -7.39
C LYS A 91 4.08 9.23 -8.88
N SER A 92 5.16 9.63 -9.54
CA SER A 92 5.41 9.22 -10.93
C SER A 92 5.66 7.71 -10.98
N PRO A 93 5.34 7.03 -12.10
CA PRO A 93 5.63 5.61 -12.23
C PRO A 93 7.11 5.24 -11.98
N ARG A 94 8.05 6.09 -12.39
CA ARG A 94 9.48 5.90 -12.12
C ARG A 94 9.78 5.93 -10.62
N ALA A 95 9.28 6.94 -9.91
CA ALA A 95 9.48 7.06 -8.47
C ALA A 95 8.85 5.87 -7.71
N ILE A 96 7.72 5.34 -8.18
CA ILE A 96 7.11 4.13 -7.61
C ILE A 96 8.03 2.92 -7.79
N LEU A 97 8.65 2.76 -8.97
CA LEU A 97 9.55 1.64 -9.24
C LEU A 97 10.89 1.73 -8.48
N GLU A 98 11.34 2.93 -8.17
CA GLU A 98 12.53 3.20 -7.35
C GLU A 98 12.26 3.07 -5.84
N THR A 99 10.99 3.02 -5.43
CA THR A 99 10.61 2.91 -4.03
C THR A 99 10.84 1.48 -3.50
N ASP A 100 11.67 1.33 -2.46
CA ASP A 100 11.80 0.09 -1.69
C ASP A 100 10.75 0.05 -0.58
N ALA A 101 9.53 -0.39 -0.94
CA ALA A 101 8.44 -0.52 0.01
C ALA A 101 8.78 -1.49 1.15
N LEU A 102 9.47 -2.60 0.87
CA LEU A 102 9.79 -3.59 1.91
C LEU A 102 10.79 -3.01 2.92
N ALA A 103 11.78 -2.22 2.49
CA ALA A 103 12.68 -1.52 3.41
C ALA A 103 11.93 -0.58 4.35
N LEU A 104 10.89 0.11 3.88
CA LEU A 104 10.04 0.92 4.76
C LEU A 104 9.42 0.05 5.85
N PHE A 105 8.76 -1.06 5.49
CA PHE A 105 8.10 -1.96 6.45
C PHE A 105 9.08 -2.57 7.46
N ARG A 106 10.35 -2.80 7.09
CA ARG A 106 11.41 -3.15 8.05
C ARG A 106 11.73 -2.02 9.00
N ARG A 107 11.90 -0.81 8.47
CA ARG A 107 12.28 0.38 9.25
C ARG A 107 11.23 0.72 10.30
N ILE A 108 9.94 0.67 9.94
CA ILE A 108 8.83 0.90 10.89
C ILE A 108 8.54 -0.33 11.77
N GLY A 109 9.37 -1.37 11.67
CA GLY A 109 9.31 -2.55 12.54
C GLY A 109 8.03 -3.39 12.39
N LEU A 110 7.36 -3.33 11.25
CA LEU A 110 6.17 -4.15 10.99
C LEU A 110 6.53 -5.54 10.47
N GLU A 111 7.53 -5.64 9.57
CA GLU A 111 7.85 -6.91 8.88
C GLU A 111 8.13 -8.08 9.85
N GLY A 112 8.85 -7.81 10.94
CA GLY A 112 9.23 -8.85 11.92
C GLY A 112 8.08 -9.44 12.73
N HIS A 113 6.90 -8.81 12.73
CA HIS A 113 5.73 -9.26 13.48
C HIS A 113 4.60 -9.79 12.57
N LEU A 114 4.78 -9.73 11.25
CA LEU A 114 3.86 -10.33 10.31
C LEU A 114 4.06 -11.84 10.27
N THR A 115 2.94 -12.58 10.21
CA THR A 115 3.01 -14.01 9.90
C THR A 115 3.53 -14.20 8.47
N PRO A 116 4.15 -15.35 8.13
CA PRO A 116 4.65 -15.59 6.77
C PRO A 116 3.59 -15.34 5.68
N GLN A 117 2.34 -15.67 5.97
CA GLN A 117 1.21 -15.46 5.07
C GLN A 117 0.93 -13.97 4.82
N ARG A 118 1.06 -13.11 5.84
CA ARG A 118 0.90 -11.66 5.71
C ARG A 118 2.07 -11.03 4.99
N SER A 119 3.30 -11.47 5.25
CA SER A 119 4.49 -11.01 4.54
C SER A 119 4.43 -11.36 3.05
N ASN A 120 3.94 -12.55 2.71
CA ASN A 120 3.69 -12.94 1.31
C ASN A 120 2.60 -12.07 0.67
N GLY A 121 1.51 -11.80 1.38
CA GLY A 121 0.47 -10.88 0.91
C GLY A 121 1.01 -9.47 0.66
N LEU A 122 1.85 -8.95 1.55
CA LEU A 122 2.54 -7.67 1.37
C LEU A 122 3.40 -7.66 0.11
N ALA A 123 4.21 -8.70 -0.11
CA ALA A 123 5.02 -8.83 -1.32
C ALA A 123 4.15 -8.88 -2.60
N SER A 124 3.01 -9.58 -2.56
CA SER A 124 2.04 -9.60 -3.67
C SER A 124 1.46 -8.22 -3.98
N MET A 125 1.11 -7.44 -2.94
CA MET A 125 0.62 -6.07 -3.13
C MET A 125 1.69 -5.16 -3.74
N VAL A 126 2.92 -5.22 -3.24
CA VAL A 126 4.07 -4.48 -3.81
C VAL A 126 4.28 -4.85 -5.28
N LYS A 127 4.25 -6.15 -5.60
CA LYS A 127 4.37 -6.62 -6.99
C LYS A 127 3.27 -6.06 -7.89
N ARG A 128 2.02 -6.05 -7.42
CA ARG A 128 0.89 -5.48 -8.17
C ARG A 128 1.09 -3.98 -8.44
N ILE A 129 1.48 -3.21 -7.43
CA ILE A 129 1.75 -1.77 -7.56
C ILE A 129 2.85 -1.49 -8.59
N ARG A 130 3.93 -2.27 -8.55
CA ARG A 130 5.03 -2.15 -9.52
C ARG A 130 4.57 -2.47 -10.94
N ALA A 131 3.77 -3.52 -11.13
CA ALA A 131 3.22 -3.87 -12.44
C ALA A 131 2.32 -2.76 -13.00
N ASP A 132 1.47 -2.15 -12.17
CA ASP A 132 0.64 -1.01 -12.57
C ASP A 132 1.52 0.20 -13.00
N ALA A 133 2.62 0.45 -12.29
CA ALA A 133 3.59 1.50 -12.64
C ALA A 133 4.33 1.21 -13.96
N GLU A 134 4.80 -0.02 -14.17
CA GLU A 134 5.41 -0.46 -15.44
C GLU A 134 4.43 -0.31 -16.61
N ALA A 135 3.18 -0.72 -16.43
CA ALA A 135 2.14 -0.59 -17.46
C ALA A 135 1.85 0.89 -17.80
N ALA A 136 1.90 1.79 -16.82
CA ALA A 136 1.73 3.22 -17.05
C ALA A 136 2.86 3.82 -17.90
N LEU A 137 4.11 3.38 -17.70
CA LEU A 137 5.26 3.82 -18.52
C LEU A 137 5.19 3.34 -19.97
N GLN A 138 4.52 2.23 -20.24
CA GLN A 138 4.38 1.70 -21.61
C GLN A 138 3.25 2.37 -22.40
N ARG A 139 2.35 3.09 -21.72
CA ARG A 139 1.19 3.76 -22.32
C ARG A 139 1.39 5.25 -22.59
N GLY A 140 2.43 5.85 -22.01
CA GLY A 140 2.82 7.25 -22.20
C GLY A 140 4.00 7.38 -23.15
#